data_AF-A0A4U2YHV5-F1
#
_entry.id   AF-A0A4U2YHV5-F1
#
_cell.length_a   1.000
_cell.length_b   1.000
_cell.length_c   1.000
_cell.angle_alpha   90.00
_cell.angle_beta   90.00
_cell.angle_gamma   90.00
#
_symmetry.space_group_name_H-M   'P 1'
#
loop_
_entity.id
_entity.type
_entity.pdbx_description
1 polymer ?
#
loop_
_entity_poly.entity_id
_entity_poly.type
_entity_poly.pdbx_seq_one_letter_code
_entity_poly.pdbx_strand_id
1 'polypeptide(L)'
;MDEKRHDVDAAEAARALEAIGTTRHQVAARVGSPPHYYTKVAAAAAILCLAQPLDSRTRFFMTLVAILPLAWAVRSYSRHTGTWTMATLREKGAWMAWLIIGVMVAALAAALLTQSLVVSVVGALVILLVVPVVGPRWDAAWVRSLTPEEPAEETS
;
A
#
# COMPACT_ATOMS: atom_id res chain seq x y z
N MET A 1 8.44 20.92 50.01
CA MET A 1 8.74 20.81 48.56
C MET A 1 7.51 21.31 47.84
N ASP A 2 7.53 22.57 47.39
CA ASP A 2 6.41 23.16 46.65
C ASP A 2 6.39 22.59 45.24
N GLU A 3 5.37 21.78 44.97
CA GLU A 3 5.04 21.28 43.65
C GLU A 3 4.42 22.43 42.85
N LYS A 4 5.26 23.17 42.11
CA LYS A 4 4.79 24.16 41.15
C LYS A 4 4.01 23.43 40.05
N ARG A 5 2.68 23.36 40.18
CA ARG A 5 1.79 23.04 39.07
C ARG A 5 2.07 24.02 37.94
N HIS A 6 2.62 23.52 36.85
CA HIS A 6 2.72 24.26 35.61
C HIS A 6 1.28 24.40 35.09
N ASP A 7 0.63 25.53 35.38
CA ASP A 7 -0.59 25.90 34.68
C ASP A 7 -0.19 26.11 33.22
N VAL A 8 -0.45 25.09 32.40
CA VAL A 8 -0.31 25.19 30.95
C VAL A 8 -1.36 26.18 30.49
N ASP A 9 -0.92 27.30 29.93
CA ASP A 9 -1.82 28.30 29.36
C ASP A 9 -2.70 27.62 28.30
N ALA A 10 -4.01 27.76 28.42
CA ALA A 10 -4.97 27.15 27.50
C ALA A 10 -4.68 27.54 26.04
N ALA A 11 -4.15 28.75 25.81
CA ALA A 11 -3.74 29.19 24.48
C ALA A 11 -2.46 28.50 23.97
N GLU A 12 -1.54 28.10 24.87
CA GLU A 12 -0.37 27.30 24.50
C GLU A 12 -0.76 25.85 24.21
N ALA A 13 -1.66 25.27 25.02
CA ALA A 13 -2.22 23.94 24.76
C ALA A 13 -2.96 23.89 23.41
N ALA A 14 -3.79 24.89 23.10
CA ALA A 14 -4.50 24.97 21.82
C ALA A 14 -3.54 25.04 20.62
N ARG A 15 -2.50 25.89 20.68
CA ARG A 15 -1.48 25.98 19.63
C ARG A 15 -0.67 24.70 19.47
N ALA A 16 -0.34 24.02 20.57
CA ALA A 16 0.34 22.73 20.52
C ALA A 16 -0.53 21.65 19.85
N LEU A 17 -1.83 21.62 20.15
CA LEU A 17 -2.78 20.70 19.51
C LEU A 17 -2.92 21.00 18.01
N GLU A 18 -2.97 22.26 17.61
CA GLU A 18 -2.99 22.67 16.21
C GLU A 18 -1.70 22.26 15.46
N ALA A 19 -0.53 22.45 16.09
CA ALA A 19 0.76 22.00 15.54
C ALA A 19 0.83 20.48 15.39
N ILE A 20 0.25 19.72 16.32
CA ILE A 20 0.12 18.26 16.21
C ILE A 20 -0.82 17.89 15.06
N GLY A 21 -1.96 18.58 14.91
CA GLY A 21 -2.92 18.36 13.84
C GLY A 21 -2.31 18.58 12.46
N THR A 22 -1.64 19.71 12.25
CA THR A 22 -0.93 20.05 11.00
C THR A 22 0.18 19.05 10.69
N THR A 23 0.98 18.65 11.68
CA THR A 23 2.03 17.63 11.50
C THR A 23 1.43 16.28 11.11
N ARG A 24 0.33 15.85 11.74
CA ARG A 24 -0.37 14.61 11.38
C ARG A 24 -0.88 14.63 9.94
N HIS A 25 -1.49 15.73 9.49
CA HIS A 25 -1.91 15.89 8.10
C HIS A 25 -0.74 15.80 7.12
N GLN A 26 0.39 16.46 7.43
CA GLN A 26 1.59 16.38 6.59
C GLN A 26 2.18 14.96 6.54
N VAL A 27 2.15 14.23 7.66
CA VAL A 27 2.59 12.83 7.72
C VAL A 27 1.63 11.95 6.92
N ALA A 28 0.32 12.04 7.14
CA ALA A 28 -0.68 11.26 6.42
C ALA A 28 -0.59 11.46 4.89
N ALA A 29 -0.37 12.70 4.45
CA ALA A 29 -0.18 13.02 3.02
C ALA A 29 1.10 12.40 2.42
N ARG A 30 2.13 12.14 3.23
CA ARG A 30 3.39 11.52 2.79
C ARG A 30 3.40 9.99 2.92
N VAL A 31 2.44 9.42 3.66
CA VAL A 31 2.36 7.98 3.92
C VAL A 31 1.68 7.24 2.76
N GLY A 32 0.82 7.92 2.00
CA GLY A 32 0.17 7.34 0.82
C GLY A 32 1.14 6.87 -0.26
N SER A 33 0.70 5.88 -1.03
CA SER A 33 1.46 5.35 -2.17
C SER A 33 1.51 6.38 -3.31
N PRO A 34 2.66 6.54 -4.00
CA PRO A 34 2.76 7.46 -5.11
C PRO A 34 1.90 7.00 -6.31
N PRO A 35 1.59 7.90 -7.25
CA PRO A 35 0.84 7.57 -8.46
C PRO A 35 1.42 6.34 -9.19
N HIS A 36 0.50 5.46 -9.62
CA HIS A 36 0.82 4.22 -10.34
C HIS A 36 1.66 3.19 -9.58
N TYR A 37 1.85 3.33 -8.26
CA TYR A 37 2.54 2.33 -7.44
C TYR A 37 1.92 0.92 -7.63
N TYR A 38 0.61 0.81 -7.40
CA TYR A 38 -0.11 -0.46 -7.54
C TYR A 38 -0.12 -1.00 -8.97
N THR A 39 -0.12 -0.13 -9.99
CA THR A 39 0.00 -0.55 -11.39
C THR A 39 1.35 -1.20 -11.68
N LYS A 40 2.44 -0.64 -11.13
CA LYS A 40 3.79 -1.21 -11.28
C LYS A 40 3.91 -2.56 -10.57
N VAL A 41 3.36 -2.68 -9.36
CA VAL A 41 3.30 -3.95 -8.61
C VAL A 41 2.48 -4.99 -9.37
N ALA A 42 1.31 -4.61 -9.89
CA ALA A 42 0.44 -5.48 -10.68
C ALA A 42 1.15 -5.97 -11.95
N ALA A 43 1.84 -5.09 -12.66
CA ALA A 43 2.62 -5.44 -13.85
C ALA A 43 3.73 -6.44 -13.52
N ALA A 44 4.49 -6.22 -12.44
CA ALA A 44 5.53 -7.14 -12.00
C ALA A 44 4.96 -8.55 -11.75
N ALA A 45 3.89 -8.63 -10.96
CA ALA A 45 3.26 -9.91 -10.60
C ALA A 45 2.58 -10.59 -11.80
N ALA A 46 1.98 -9.83 -12.71
CA ALA A 46 1.41 -10.35 -13.95
C ALA A 46 2.49 -10.97 -14.84
N ILE A 47 3.65 -10.32 -14.99
CA ILE A 47 4.79 -10.88 -15.74
C ILE A 47 5.29 -12.17 -15.09
N LEU A 48 5.41 -12.21 -13.77
CA LEU A 48 5.80 -13.43 -13.04
C LEU A 48 4.79 -14.57 -13.25
N CYS A 49 3.49 -14.26 -13.28
CA CYS A 49 2.44 -15.23 -13.57
C CYS A 49 2.54 -15.77 -15.01
N LEU A 50 2.70 -14.87 -15.99
CA LEU A 50 2.88 -15.22 -17.41
C LEU A 50 4.17 -15.99 -17.70
N ALA A 51 5.18 -15.89 -16.84
CA ALA A 51 6.45 -16.60 -17.01
C ALA A 51 6.34 -18.09 -16.66
N GLN A 52 5.37 -18.50 -15.82
CA GLN A 52 5.27 -19.85 -15.30
C GLN A 52 5.15 -20.98 -16.34
N PRO A 53 4.35 -20.86 -17.42
CA PRO A 53 4.20 -21.91 -18.42
C PRO A 53 5.33 -21.94 -19.45
N LEU A 54 6.27 -21.00 -19.40
CA LEU A 54 7.35 -20.86 -20.39
C LEU A 54 8.53 -21.79 -20.05
N ASP A 55 9.37 -22.07 -21.05
CA ASP A 55 10.62 -22.81 -20.86
C ASP A 55 11.57 -22.08 -19.88
N SER A 56 12.52 -22.81 -19.29
CA SER A 56 13.41 -22.30 -18.24
C SER A 56 14.18 -21.05 -18.64
N ARG A 57 14.61 -20.94 -19.91
CA ARG A 57 15.38 -19.79 -20.38
C ARG A 57 14.49 -18.56 -20.50
N THR A 58 13.34 -18.68 -21.14
CA THR A 58 12.39 -17.57 -21.29
C THR A 58 11.81 -17.14 -19.94
N ARG A 59 11.50 -18.10 -19.05
CA ARG A 59 11.04 -17.86 -17.69
C ARG A 59 12.06 -17.06 -16.88
N PHE A 60 13.35 -17.40 -16.99
CA PHE A 60 14.43 -16.65 -16.35
C PHE A 60 14.46 -15.19 -16.82
N PHE A 61 14.44 -14.95 -18.13
CA PHE A 61 14.43 -13.58 -18.66
C PHE A 61 13.17 -12.79 -18.27
N MET A 62 11.98 -13.40 -18.35
CA MET A 62 10.74 -12.77 -17.90
C MET A 62 10.78 -12.43 -16.40
N THR A 63 11.41 -13.27 -15.58
CA THR A 63 11.61 -13.00 -14.15
C THR A 63 12.51 -11.78 -13.95
N LEU A 64 13.62 -11.66 -14.71
CA LEU A 64 14.45 -10.45 -14.69
C LEU A 64 13.68 -9.21 -15.13
N VAL A 65 12.84 -9.32 -16.15
CA VAL A 65 11.99 -8.23 -16.62
C VAL A 65 10.99 -7.81 -15.54
N ALA A 66 10.42 -8.75 -14.78
CA ALA A 66 9.48 -8.46 -13.68
C ALA A 66 10.15 -7.72 -12.51
N ILE A 67 11.46 -7.87 -12.30
CA ILE A 67 12.20 -7.13 -11.28
C ILE A 67 12.21 -5.63 -11.57
N LEU A 68 12.22 -5.21 -12.84
CA LEU A 68 12.27 -3.80 -13.23
C LEU A 68 11.08 -2.97 -12.71
N PRO A 69 9.80 -3.33 -12.98
CA PRO A 69 8.67 -2.59 -12.45
C PRO A 69 8.57 -2.70 -10.92
N LEU A 70 8.98 -3.81 -10.32
CA LEU A 70 9.00 -3.96 -8.86
C LEU A 70 10.04 -3.02 -8.22
N ALA A 71 11.27 -3.02 -8.72
CA ALA A 71 12.32 -2.11 -8.28
C ALA A 71 11.94 -0.65 -8.49
N TRP A 72 11.25 -0.35 -9.60
CA TRP A 72 10.70 0.98 -9.84
C TRP A 72 9.59 1.33 -8.84
N ALA A 73 8.67 0.42 -8.53
CA ALA A 73 7.64 0.63 -7.52
C ALA A 73 8.26 0.94 -6.15
N VAL A 74 9.21 0.12 -5.71
CA VAL A 74 9.93 0.30 -4.43
C VAL A 74 10.69 1.62 -4.42
N ARG A 75 11.49 1.92 -5.44
CA ARG A 75 12.23 3.19 -5.53
C ARG A 75 11.30 4.41 -5.54
N SER A 76 10.18 4.31 -6.25
CA SER A 76 9.17 5.36 -6.31
C SER A 76 8.54 5.59 -4.94
N TYR A 77 8.20 4.52 -4.23
CA TYR A 77 7.64 4.56 -2.89
C TYR A 77 8.64 5.17 -1.90
N SER A 78 9.86 4.61 -1.81
CA SER A 78 10.89 5.10 -0.89
C SER A 78 11.26 6.57 -1.10
N ARG A 79 11.26 7.06 -2.35
CA ARG A 79 11.50 8.48 -2.65
C ARG A 79 10.34 9.37 -2.22
N HIS A 80 9.11 8.86 -2.24
CA HIS A 80 7.92 9.62 -1.89
C HIS A 80 7.70 9.69 -0.38
N THR A 81 7.80 8.54 0.30
CA THR A 81 7.51 8.41 1.73
C THR A 81 8.72 8.72 2.62
N GLY A 82 9.94 8.69 2.07
CA GLY A 82 11.19 8.92 2.82
C GLY A 82 11.51 7.85 3.88
N THR A 83 10.66 6.84 4.02
CA THR A 83 10.76 5.80 5.04
C THR A 83 10.32 4.46 4.47
N TRP A 84 10.83 3.38 5.05
CA TRP A 84 10.36 2.03 4.74
C TRP A 84 9.38 1.58 5.82
N THR A 85 8.18 2.14 5.77
CA THR A 85 7.07 1.72 6.63
C THR A 85 6.26 0.64 5.92
N MET A 86 6.23 -0.55 6.52
CA MET A 86 5.23 -1.56 6.15
C MET A 86 3.93 -1.22 6.86
N ALA A 87 2.85 -1.09 6.09
CA ALA A 87 1.52 -1.03 6.67
C ALA A 87 1.30 -2.27 7.55
N THR A 88 0.91 -2.04 8.80
CA THR A 88 0.57 -3.12 9.73
C THR A 88 -0.70 -3.80 9.23
N LEU A 89 -0.63 -5.11 8.95
CA LEU A 89 -1.72 -5.93 8.41
C LEU A 89 -2.92 -6.12 9.37
N ARG A 90 -3.02 -5.26 10.41
CA ARG A 90 -4.04 -5.27 11.46
C ARG A 90 -4.89 -3.99 11.48
N GLU A 91 -4.58 -2.99 10.65
CA GLU A 91 -5.34 -1.73 10.63
C GLU A 91 -6.70 -1.86 9.93
N LYS A 92 -7.58 -0.87 10.17
CA LYS A 92 -8.88 -0.79 9.49
C LYS A 92 -8.67 -0.77 7.98
N GLY A 93 -9.22 -1.76 7.27
CA GLY A 93 -9.01 -1.93 5.82
C GLY A 93 -7.92 -2.93 5.43
N ALA A 94 -7.19 -3.54 6.39
CA ALA A 94 -6.18 -4.55 6.11
C ALA A 94 -6.71 -5.77 5.32
N TRP A 95 -8.01 -6.07 5.42
CA TRP A 95 -8.64 -7.13 4.62
C TRP A 95 -8.49 -6.90 3.10
N MET A 96 -8.41 -5.64 2.63
CA MET A 96 -8.18 -5.32 1.22
C MET A 96 -6.75 -5.67 0.80
N ALA A 97 -5.77 -5.44 1.67
CA ALA A 97 -4.39 -5.88 1.45
C ALA A 97 -4.31 -7.41 1.40
N TRP A 98 -5.00 -8.10 2.32
CA TRP A 98 -5.10 -9.56 2.30
C TRP A 98 -5.77 -10.09 1.04
N LEU A 99 -6.79 -9.40 0.52
CA LEU A 99 -7.42 -9.75 -0.75
C LEU A 99 -6.44 -9.63 -1.92
N ILE A 100 -5.68 -8.53 -2.00
CA ILE A 100 -4.65 -8.33 -3.03
C ILE A 100 -3.60 -9.44 -2.96
N ILE A 101 -3.06 -9.71 -1.77
CA ILE A 101 -2.05 -10.77 -1.56
C ILE A 101 -2.64 -12.13 -1.94
N GLY A 102 -3.85 -12.43 -1.47
CA GLY A 102 -4.53 -13.69 -1.74
C GLY A 102 -4.75 -13.92 -3.24
N VAL A 103 -5.18 -12.91 -3.98
CA VAL A 103 -5.35 -12.97 -5.44
C VAL A 103 -4.02 -13.21 -6.15
N MET A 104 -2.96 -12.48 -5.78
CA MET A 104 -1.64 -12.66 -6.39
C MET A 104 -1.08 -14.05 -6.12
N VAL A 105 -1.16 -14.54 -4.89
CA VAL A 105 -0.68 -15.86 -4.49
C VAL A 105 -1.49 -16.97 -5.15
N ALA A 106 -2.82 -16.86 -5.16
CA ALA A 106 -3.70 -17.86 -5.77
C ALA A 106 -3.48 -17.95 -7.29
N ALA A 107 -3.37 -16.81 -7.98
CA ALA A 107 -3.09 -16.78 -9.42
C ALA A 107 -1.72 -17.39 -9.74
N LEU A 108 -0.67 -17.03 -8.98
CA LEU A 108 0.67 -17.57 -9.17
C LEU A 108 0.74 -19.08 -8.86
N ALA A 109 0.09 -19.53 -7.78
CA ALA A 109 0.02 -20.94 -7.42
C ALA A 109 -0.73 -21.75 -8.49
N ALA A 110 -1.85 -21.24 -8.99
CA ALA A 110 -2.60 -21.89 -10.08
C ALA A 110 -1.76 -22.00 -11.36
N ALA A 111 -1.06 -20.92 -11.74
CA ALA A 111 -0.14 -20.93 -12.88
C ALA A 111 1.02 -21.93 -12.69
N LEU A 112 1.61 -21.98 -11.49
CA LEU A 112 2.70 -22.89 -11.16
C LEU A 112 2.27 -24.36 -11.20
N LEU A 113 1.12 -24.70 -10.60
CA LEU A 113 0.64 -26.08 -10.50
C LEU A 113 0.15 -26.62 -11.85
N THR A 114 -0.50 -25.77 -12.65
CA THR A 114 -1.08 -26.21 -13.94
C THR A 114 -0.09 -26.13 -15.09
N GLN A 115 0.93 -25.26 -15.00
CA GLN A 115 1.82 -24.90 -16.11
C GLN A 115 1.04 -24.55 -17.40
N SER A 116 -0.21 -24.07 -17.27
CA SER A 116 -1.09 -23.76 -18.41
C SER A 116 -0.99 -22.30 -18.80
N LEU A 117 -0.78 -22.04 -20.09
CA LEU A 117 -0.75 -20.68 -20.63
C LEU A 117 -2.08 -19.95 -20.40
N VAL A 118 -3.21 -20.63 -20.60
CA VAL A 118 -4.55 -20.05 -20.41
C VAL A 118 -4.75 -19.63 -18.96
N VAL A 119 -4.42 -20.50 -18.00
CA VAL A 119 -4.53 -20.20 -16.56
C VAL A 119 -3.63 -19.04 -16.17
N SER A 120 -2.41 -19.00 -16.70
CA SER A 120 -1.44 -17.93 -16.44
C SER A 120 -1.89 -16.58 -17.00
N VAL A 121 -2.46 -16.56 -18.21
CA VAL A 121 -3.03 -15.34 -18.82
C VAL A 121 -4.23 -14.84 -18.02
N VAL A 122 -5.16 -15.71 -17.66
CA VAL A 122 -6.33 -15.34 -16.84
C VAL A 122 -5.86 -14.82 -15.48
N GLY A 123 -4.94 -15.50 -14.81
CA GLY A 123 -4.38 -15.06 -13.54
C GLY A 123 -3.69 -13.69 -13.64
N ALA A 124 -2.90 -13.46 -14.68
CA ALA A 124 -2.26 -12.17 -14.94
C ALA A 124 -3.28 -11.05 -15.16
N LEU A 125 -4.34 -11.29 -15.92
CA LEU A 125 -5.43 -10.32 -16.13
C LEU A 125 -6.15 -9.99 -14.83
N VAL A 126 -6.45 -11.00 -14.01
CA VAL A 126 -7.08 -10.80 -12.70
C VAL A 126 -6.19 -9.93 -11.81
N ILE A 127 -4.88 -10.18 -11.76
CA ILE A 127 -3.92 -9.34 -11.01
C ILE A 127 -3.94 -7.90 -11.54
N LEU A 128 -3.87 -7.71 -12.86
CA LEU A 128 -3.86 -6.39 -13.51
C LEU A 128 -5.15 -5.59 -13.28
N LEU A 129 -6.28 -6.26 -13.05
CA LEU A 129 -7.55 -5.61 -12.75
C LEU A 129 -7.71 -5.35 -11.24
N VAL A 130 -7.46 -6.35 -10.40
CA VAL A 130 -7.73 -6.27 -8.96
C VAL A 130 -6.74 -5.32 -8.27
N VAL A 131 -5.45 -5.46 -8.52
CA VAL A 131 -4.43 -4.72 -7.74
C VAL A 131 -4.52 -3.21 -7.98
N PRO A 132 -4.63 -2.69 -9.22
CA PRO A 132 -4.77 -1.25 -9.44
C PRO A 132 -6.12 -0.67 -9.00
N VAL A 133 -7.15 -1.50 -8.80
CA VAL A 133 -8.50 -1.06 -8.42
C VAL A 133 -8.71 -1.12 -6.90
N VAL A 134 -8.20 -2.16 -6.24
CA VAL A 134 -8.31 -2.36 -4.79
C VAL A 134 -7.19 -1.64 -4.05
N GLY A 135 -5.97 -1.61 -4.61
CA GLY A 135 -4.79 -1.00 -4.00
C GLY A 135 -5.00 0.45 -3.59
N PRO A 136 -5.41 1.36 -4.51
CA PRO A 136 -5.68 2.75 -4.16
C PRO A 136 -6.79 2.94 -3.12
N ARG A 137 -7.78 2.04 -3.07
CA ARG A 137 -8.86 2.12 -2.06
C ARG A 137 -8.38 1.73 -0.68
N TRP A 138 -7.53 0.69 -0.60
CA TRP A 138 -6.86 0.31 0.62
C TRP A 138 -5.95 1.44 1.13
N ASP A 139 -5.14 2.01 0.24
CA ASP A 139 -4.24 3.12 0.54
C ASP A 139 -5.00 4.34 1.07
N ALA A 140 -6.12 4.71 0.42
CA ALA A 140 -6.97 5.79 0.89
C ALA A 140 -7.65 5.49 2.24
N ALA A 141 -8.05 4.23 2.49
CA ALA A 141 -8.61 3.83 3.77
C ALA A 141 -7.57 3.91 4.90
N TRP A 142 -6.34 3.50 4.60
CA TRP A 142 -5.21 3.58 5.52
C TRP A 142 -4.82 5.02 5.84
N VAL A 143 -4.70 5.88 4.82
CA VAL A 143 -4.45 7.31 5.03
C VAL A 143 -5.56 7.94 5.86
N ARG A 144 -6.84 7.60 5.61
CA ARG A 144 -7.96 8.09 6.43
C ARG A 144 -7.87 7.63 7.89
N SER A 145 -7.41 6.40 8.18
CA SER A 145 -7.28 5.95 9.58
C SER A 145 -6.18 6.66 10.36
N LEU A 146 -5.26 7.35 9.68
CA LEU A 146 -4.21 8.15 10.30
C LEU A 146 -4.66 9.60 10.56
N THR A 147 -5.77 10.03 9.95
CA THR A 147 -6.35 11.35 10.14
C THR A 147 -7.45 11.26 11.22
N PRO A 148 -7.33 11.95 12.36
CA PRO A 148 -8.40 11.95 13.36
C PRO A 148 -9.67 12.55 12.76
N GLU A 149 -10.82 11.92 13.00
CA GLU A 149 -12.12 12.56 12.77
C GLU A 149 -12.19 13.81 13.65
N GLU A 150 -12.46 14.97 13.05
CA GLU A 150 -12.85 16.15 13.83
C GLU A 150 -14.00 15.72 14.75
N PRO A 151 -13.93 15.98 16.07
CA PRO A 151 -15.04 15.66 16.95
C PRO A 151 -16.26 16.36 16.36
N ALA A 152 -17.27 15.57 15.98
CA ALA A 152 -18.52 16.11 15.48
C ALA A 152 -18.99 17.13 16.51
N GLU A 153 -19.02 18.42 16.13
CA GLU A 153 -19.58 19.46 16.99
C GLU A 153 -20.96 18.98 17.40
N GLU A 154 -21.09 18.60 18.68
CA GLU A 154 -22.37 18.28 19.29
C GLU A 154 -23.20 19.56 19.17
N THR A 155 -24.03 19.59 18.13
CA THR A 155 -24.98 20.65 17.85
C THR A 155 -25.91 20.72 19.04
N SER A 156 -25.64 21.72 19.88
CA SER A 156 -26.34 21.99 21.14
C SER A 156 -27.61 22.79 20.89
#